data_AF-A0A947FS29-F1
#
_entry.id   AF-A0A947FS29-F1
#
_cell.length_a   1.000
_cell.length_b   1.000
_cell.length_c   1.000
_cell.angle_alpha   90.00
_cell.angle_beta   90.00
_cell.angle_gamma   90.00
#
_symmetry.space_group_name_H-M   'P 1'
#
loop_
_entity.id
_entity.type
_entity.pdbx_description
1 polymer ?
#
loop_
_entity_poly.entity_id
_entity_poly.type
_entity_poly.pdbx_seq_one_letter_code
_entity_poly.pdbx_strand_id
1 'polypeptide(L)'
;MTAAANTETRGFETEVNQLLDLMIHSLYSNKEIFLRELISNASDACDRLRFTAISDAGLYEEDIELKIKISYDKDKRSITISDNGIGMTREEVIDHIGTIAKSGTRAFLDSITGDEKNDAKLIGQFGVGFYSSFIVAEEVTLRTRKAGTDKDQGVEWVSQGKGEYSIASVEKAGRGTEITLKLREGEDEFLNDWKLRSIITAYSDHIDFPVVMDKSVEPEEEGGETVIEEEMVNQASALWTRARSEIKEEEYREFYKHVAHDFEDPLDW
;
A
#
# COMPACT_ATOMS: atom_id res chain seq x y z
N MET A 1 25.93 21.45 -4.88
CA MET A 1 24.85 22.43 -4.61
C MET A 1 23.59 21.87 -5.25
N THR A 2 22.97 20.90 -4.58
CA THR A 2 21.75 20.23 -5.02
C THR A 2 20.62 21.25 -4.94
N ALA A 3 19.93 21.48 -6.05
CA ALA A 3 18.76 22.33 -6.10
C ALA A 3 17.76 21.83 -5.06
N ALA A 4 17.38 22.70 -4.12
CA ALA A 4 16.21 22.46 -3.29
C ALA A 4 15.02 22.42 -4.27
N ALA A 5 14.61 21.22 -4.65
CA ALA A 5 13.40 21.04 -5.44
C ALA A 5 12.24 21.66 -4.65
N ASN A 6 11.42 22.47 -5.32
CA ASN A 6 10.33 23.27 -4.75
C ASN A 6 9.43 22.42 -3.83
N THR A 7 9.79 22.39 -2.55
CA THR A 7 9.01 21.73 -1.50
C THR A 7 7.89 22.68 -1.11
N GLU A 8 6.66 22.17 -1.14
CA GLU A 8 5.45 22.92 -0.83
C GLU A 8 4.73 22.23 0.32
N THR A 9 4.36 23.00 1.35
CA THR A 9 3.52 22.51 2.45
C THR A 9 2.08 22.87 2.18
N ARG A 10 1.17 21.91 2.33
CA ARG A 10 -0.27 22.07 2.14
C ARG A 10 -1.02 21.52 3.34
N GLY A 11 -2.12 22.19 3.69
CA GLY A 11 -3.07 21.64 4.65
C GLY A 11 -3.93 20.57 4.00
N PHE A 12 -4.30 19.55 4.78
CA PHE A 12 -5.38 18.65 4.43
C PHE A 12 -6.72 19.39 4.44
N GLU A 13 -7.65 18.91 3.61
CA GLU A 13 -9.05 19.30 3.73
C GLU A 13 -9.62 18.88 5.10
N THR A 14 -10.68 19.56 5.54
CA THR A 14 -11.22 19.40 6.91
C THR A 14 -11.68 17.96 7.17
N GLU A 15 -12.29 17.32 6.18
CA GLU A 15 -12.77 15.95 6.22
C GLU A 15 -11.63 14.94 6.39
N VAL A 16 -10.48 15.18 5.76
CA VAL A 16 -9.30 14.31 5.86
C VAL A 16 -8.69 14.39 7.26
N ASN A 17 -8.67 15.58 7.87
CA ASN A 17 -8.21 15.74 9.25
C ASN A 17 -9.09 14.99 10.25
N GLN A 18 -10.41 15.04 10.07
CA GLN A 18 -11.35 14.29 10.92
C GLN A 18 -11.18 12.77 10.73
N LEU A 19 -10.97 12.32 9.49
CA LEU A 19 -10.66 10.92 9.19
C LEU A 19 -9.38 10.47 9.90
N LEU A 20 -8.28 11.21 9.76
CA LEU A 20 -7.00 10.89 10.39
C LEU A 20 -7.12 10.77 11.91
N ASP A 21 -7.75 11.74 12.57
CA ASP A 21 -8.00 11.73 14.00
C ASP A 21 -8.80 10.48 14.42
N LEU A 22 -9.85 10.14 13.66
CA LEU A 22 -10.68 8.99 13.93
C LEU A 22 -9.92 7.68 13.78
N MET A 23 -9.12 7.57 12.72
CA MET A 23 -8.34 6.38 12.41
C MET A 23 -7.27 6.10 13.46
N ILE A 24 -6.56 7.15 13.89
CA ILE A 24 -5.53 7.06 14.93
C ILE A 24 -6.15 6.68 16.28
N HIS A 25 -7.40 7.06 16.58
CA HIS A 25 -7.97 6.87 17.92
C HIS A 25 -8.99 5.73 18.07
N SER A 26 -9.61 5.26 16.98
CA SER A 26 -10.80 4.38 17.05
C SER A 26 -10.59 2.98 16.48
N LEU A 27 -9.50 2.72 15.73
CA LEU A 27 -9.33 1.52 14.91
C LEU A 27 -8.33 0.48 15.46
N TYR A 28 -8.06 0.51 16.76
CA TYR A 28 -6.96 -0.25 17.39
C TYR A 28 -7.10 -1.78 17.38
N SER A 29 -8.27 -2.33 17.04
CA SER A 29 -8.50 -3.77 17.18
C SER A 29 -7.82 -4.62 16.10
N ASN A 30 -7.59 -4.09 14.89
CA ASN A 30 -6.94 -4.84 13.82
C ASN A 30 -5.95 -3.95 13.04
N LYS A 31 -4.76 -3.78 13.60
CA LYS A 31 -3.70 -2.94 13.00
C LYS A 31 -3.15 -3.52 11.70
N GLU A 32 -3.20 -4.84 11.51
CA GLU A 32 -2.66 -5.53 10.31
C GLU A 32 -3.33 -5.07 9.00
N ILE A 33 -4.51 -4.45 9.11
CA ILE A 33 -5.29 -3.92 7.99
C ILE A 33 -4.50 -2.95 7.11
N PHE A 34 -3.52 -2.21 7.66
CA PHE A 34 -2.73 -1.28 6.84
C PHE A 34 -2.04 -2.00 5.68
N LEU A 35 -1.52 -3.20 5.93
CA LEU A 35 -0.76 -3.93 4.94
C LEU A 35 -1.69 -4.46 3.84
N ARG A 36 -2.87 -4.97 4.21
CA ARG A 36 -3.94 -5.35 3.27
C ARG A 36 -4.30 -4.20 2.33
N GLU A 37 -4.59 -3.03 2.89
CA GLU A 37 -5.01 -1.86 2.10
C GLU A 37 -3.90 -1.38 1.15
N LEU A 38 -2.65 -1.33 1.63
CA LEU A 38 -1.53 -0.89 0.80
C LEU A 38 -1.20 -1.89 -0.32
N ILE A 39 -1.28 -3.20 -0.05
CA ILE A 39 -1.09 -4.21 -1.10
C ILE A 39 -2.24 -4.16 -2.12
N SER A 40 -3.48 -3.97 -1.68
CA SER A 40 -4.63 -3.83 -2.60
C SER A 40 -4.43 -2.63 -3.54
N ASN A 41 -4.02 -1.48 -3.01
CA ASN A 41 -3.73 -0.28 -3.82
C ASN A 41 -2.58 -0.53 -4.82
N ALA A 42 -1.54 -1.25 -4.39
CA ALA A 42 -0.42 -1.63 -5.24
C ALA A 42 -0.85 -2.59 -6.37
N SER A 43 -1.74 -3.54 -6.08
CA SER A 43 -2.35 -4.44 -7.08
C SER A 43 -3.14 -3.65 -8.12
N ASP A 44 -4.02 -2.73 -7.68
CA ASP A 44 -4.79 -1.86 -8.57
C ASP A 44 -3.89 -0.99 -9.46
N ALA A 45 -2.77 -0.52 -8.93
CA ALA A 45 -1.78 0.25 -9.69
C ALA A 45 -1.10 -0.61 -10.77
N CYS A 46 -0.77 -1.86 -10.46
CA CYS A 46 -0.23 -2.82 -11.43
C CYS A 46 -1.27 -3.15 -12.51
N ASP A 47 -2.53 -3.37 -12.14
CA ASP A 47 -3.61 -3.64 -13.08
C ASP A 47 -3.87 -2.48 -14.03
N ARG A 48 -3.90 -1.25 -13.51
CA ARG A 48 -4.03 -0.04 -14.33
C ARG A 48 -2.91 0.06 -15.35
N LEU A 49 -1.67 -0.23 -14.95
CA LEU A 49 -0.54 -0.27 -15.88
C LEU A 49 -0.72 -1.37 -16.93
N ARG A 50 -1.03 -2.59 -16.50
CA ARG A 50 -1.27 -3.75 -17.37
C ARG A 50 -2.32 -3.45 -18.44
N PHE A 51 -3.44 -2.83 -18.05
CA PHE A 51 -4.50 -2.42 -18.95
C PHE A 51 -4.08 -1.29 -19.92
N THR A 52 -3.43 -0.24 -19.41
CA THR A 52 -2.99 0.90 -20.24
C THR A 52 -1.94 0.45 -21.26
N ALA A 53 -1.06 -0.47 -20.87
CA ALA A 53 0.00 -1.00 -21.72
C ALA A 53 -0.51 -1.90 -22.88
N ILE A 54 -1.78 -2.31 -22.87
CA ILE A 54 -2.42 -2.95 -24.05
C ILE A 54 -2.39 -1.99 -25.24
N SER A 55 -2.57 -0.69 -25.00
CA SER A 55 -2.58 0.35 -26.03
C SER A 55 -1.21 1.00 -26.23
N ASP A 56 -0.37 1.02 -25.19
CA ASP A 56 0.97 1.59 -25.23
C ASP A 56 1.97 0.72 -24.46
N ALA A 57 2.57 -0.25 -25.15
CA ALA A 57 3.55 -1.15 -24.55
C ALA A 57 4.82 -0.45 -24.06
N GLY A 58 5.09 0.80 -24.50
CA GLY A 58 6.24 1.58 -24.06
C GLY A 58 6.20 1.93 -22.56
N LEU A 59 5.03 1.86 -21.93
CA LEU A 59 4.85 2.12 -20.50
C LEU A 59 5.53 1.10 -19.58
N TYR A 60 5.88 -0.09 -20.08
CA TYR A 60 6.68 -1.05 -19.33
C TYR A 60 8.16 -0.66 -19.21
N GLU A 61 8.64 0.29 -20.01
CA GLU A 61 10.06 0.70 -19.99
C GLU A 61 11.00 -0.53 -20.08
N GLU A 62 11.93 -0.68 -19.13
CA GLU A 62 12.87 -1.82 -19.04
C GLU A 62 12.39 -2.92 -18.07
N ASP A 63 11.27 -2.73 -17.38
CA ASP A 63 10.78 -3.60 -16.31
C ASP A 63 9.37 -4.11 -16.65
N ILE A 64 9.28 -5.34 -17.17
CA ILE A 64 8.02 -5.92 -17.64
C ILE A 64 7.34 -6.75 -16.53
N GLU A 65 8.08 -7.16 -15.52
CA GLU A 65 7.60 -8.05 -14.46
C GLU A 65 6.97 -7.25 -13.33
N LEU A 66 5.65 -7.06 -13.40
CA LEU A 66 4.90 -6.37 -12.35
C LEU A 66 4.94 -7.15 -11.03
N LYS A 67 5.28 -6.46 -9.95
CA LYS A 67 5.37 -7.03 -8.60
C LYS A 67 5.19 -5.96 -7.52
N ILE A 68 4.89 -6.44 -6.32
CA ILE A 68 4.76 -5.65 -5.10
C ILE A 68 5.84 -6.14 -4.14
N LYS A 69 6.82 -5.29 -3.83
CA LYS A 69 7.89 -5.60 -2.88
C LYS A 69 7.57 -5.03 -1.51
N ILE A 70 7.71 -5.86 -0.48
CA ILE A 70 7.61 -5.45 0.92
C ILE A 70 8.96 -5.67 1.57
N SER A 71 9.44 -4.66 2.29
CA SER A 71 10.70 -4.71 3.02
C SER A 71 10.55 -3.96 4.34
N TYR A 72 11.47 -4.21 5.27
CA TYR A 72 11.50 -3.51 6.54
C TYR A 72 12.94 -3.29 6.99
N ASP A 73 13.15 -2.22 7.76
CA ASP A 73 14.45 -1.80 8.29
C ASP A 73 14.30 -1.62 9.81
N LYS A 74 14.95 -2.50 10.58
CA LYS A 74 14.88 -2.48 12.05
C LYS A 74 15.56 -1.25 12.64
N ASP A 75 16.64 -0.78 12.03
CA ASP A 75 17.43 0.33 12.53
C ASP A 75 16.70 1.66 12.31
N LYS A 76 16.07 1.82 11.15
CA LYS A 76 15.22 2.98 10.82
C LYS A 76 13.80 2.86 11.37
N ARG A 77 13.42 1.69 11.89
CA ARG A 77 12.07 1.36 12.36
C ARG A 77 11.01 1.64 11.28
N SER A 78 11.24 1.11 10.08
CA SER A 78 10.37 1.39 8.94
C SER A 78 9.96 0.15 8.16
N ILE A 79 8.80 0.22 7.54
CA ILE A 79 8.31 -0.75 6.55
C ILE A 79 8.15 -0.01 5.23
N THR A 80 8.57 -0.62 4.13
CA THR A 80 8.43 -0.06 2.79
C THR A 80 7.65 -1.02 1.91
N ILE A 81 6.57 -0.53 1.31
CA ILE A 81 5.75 -1.21 0.31
C ILE A 81 6.01 -0.51 -1.02
N SER A 82 6.51 -1.23 -2.02
CA SER A 82 6.82 -0.67 -3.34
C SER A 82 6.18 -1.48 -4.44
N ASP A 83 5.46 -0.83 -5.34
CA ASP A 83 5.01 -1.40 -6.61
C ASP A 83 5.74 -0.76 -7.78
N ASN A 84 5.84 -1.50 -8.89
CA ASN A 84 6.26 -0.99 -10.19
C ASN A 84 5.05 -0.82 -11.13
N GLY A 85 3.90 -0.42 -10.59
CA GLY A 85 2.66 -0.17 -11.31
C GLY A 85 2.65 1.19 -12.03
N ILE A 86 1.45 1.73 -12.25
CA ILE A 86 1.24 2.93 -13.08
C ILE A 86 1.84 4.20 -12.48
N GLY A 87 1.97 4.28 -11.15
CA GLY A 87 2.40 5.49 -10.44
C GLY A 87 1.45 6.67 -10.58
N MET A 88 1.86 7.83 -10.06
CA MET A 88 1.03 9.05 -10.06
C MET A 88 1.83 10.29 -10.51
N THR A 89 1.14 11.27 -11.09
CA THR A 89 1.68 12.63 -11.26
C THR A 89 1.55 13.46 -9.99
N ARG A 90 2.14 14.66 -9.96
CA ARG A 90 2.04 15.60 -8.83
C ARG A 90 0.57 15.98 -8.56
N GLU A 91 -0.19 16.24 -9.61
CA GLU A 91 -1.61 16.58 -9.53
C GLU A 91 -2.41 15.42 -8.96
N GLU A 92 -2.18 14.19 -9.43
CA GLU A 92 -2.85 13.00 -8.92
C GLU A 92 -2.53 12.75 -7.44
N VAL A 93 -1.29 13.01 -6.99
CA VAL A 93 -0.95 12.95 -5.56
C VAL A 93 -1.73 13.99 -4.76
N ILE A 94 -1.83 15.23 -5.24
CA ILE A 94 -2.60 16.29 -4.57
C ILE A 94 -4.09 15.92 -4.48
N ASP A 95 -4.65 15.39 -5.56
CA ASP A 95 -6.07 15.09 -5.66
C ASP A 95 -6.45 13.82 -4.88
N HIS A 96 -5.67 12.74 -5.02
CA HIS A 96 -5.99 11.44 -4.41
C HIS A 96 -5.48 11.33 -2.96
N ILE A 97 -4.29 11.85 -2.65
CA ILE A 97 -3.65 11.73 -1.33
C ILE A 97 -3.77 13.01 -0.50
N GLY A 98 -3.89 14.18 -1.14
CA GLY A 98 -4.04 15.46 -0.44
C GLY A 98 -5.49 15.84 -0.13
N THR A 99 -6.42 15.44 -1.00
CA THR A 99 -7.80 15.97 -0.99
C THR A 99 -8.85 14.92 -0.65
N ILE A 100 -8.61 13.64 -0.99
CA ILE A 100 -9.56 12.50 -0.98
C ILE A 100 -10.88 12.81 -1.71
N ALA A 101 -11.41 11.82 -2.43
CA ALA A 101 -12.73 11.89 -3.04
C ALA A 101 -13.82 12.18 -1.99
N LYS A 102 -14.31 13.43 -1.96
CA LYS A 102 -15.30 14.01 -1.03
C LYS A 102 -16.50 13.13 -0.70
N SER A 103 -16.89 12.21 -1.57
CA SER A 103 -18.03 11.29 -1.35
C SER A 103 -17.70 10.11 -0.44
N GLY A 104 -16.49 9.55 -0.55
CA GLY A 104 -16.06 8.39 0.23
C GLY A 104 -15.84 8.75 1.70
N THR A 105 -14.95 9.70 1.96
CA THR A 105 -14.64 10.15 3.34
C THR A 105 -15.87 10.63 4.09
N ARG A 106 -16.77 11.36 3.43
CA ARG A 106 -18.00 11.84 4.06
C ARG A 106 -18.94 10.70 4.41
N ALA A 107 -19.15 9.75 3.50
CA ALA A 107 -19.96 8.58 3.78
C ALA A 107 -19.37 7.73 4.92
N PHE A 108 -18.04 7.62 5.00
CA PHE A 108 -17.35 6.99 6.13
C PHE A 108 -17.61 7.74 7.45
N LEU A 109 -17.40 9.05 7.49
CA LEU A 109 -17.64 9.86 8.70
C LEU A 109 -19.10 9.76 9.15
N ASP A 110 -20.05 9.84 8.22
CA ASP A 110 -21.48 9.70 8.51
C ASP A 110 -21.79 8.31 9.11
N SER A 111 -21.16 7.24 8.61
CA SER A 111 -21.36 5.87 9.13
C SER A 111 -20.87 5.67 10.57
N ILE A 112 -19.97 6.52 11.07
CA ILE A 112 -19.37 6.36 12.41
C ILE A 112 -20.10 7.18 13.48
N THR A 113 -21.08 8.01 13.10
CA THR A 113 -21.82 8.89 14.05
C THR A 113 -22.89 8.20 14.91
N GLY A 114 -22.85 6.87 15.09
CA GLY A 114 -23.76 6.07 15.92
C GLY A 114 -23.14 5.40 17.16
N ASP A 115 -23.91 4.55 17.86
CA ASP A 115 -23.46 3.69 18.98
C ASP A 115 -22.45 2.60 18.53
N GLU A 116 -22.18 2.49 17.23
CA GLU A 116 -21.27 1.52 16.59
C GLU A 116 -19.84 2.07 16.45
N LYS A 117 -19.27 2.62 17.52
CA LYS A 117 -17.88 3.13 17.54
C LYS A 117 -16.77 2.09 17.33
N ASN A 118 -17.11 0.81 17.09
CA ASN A 118 -16.18 -0.30 17.20
C ASN A 118 -15.81 -1.00 15.89
N ASP A 119 -16.48 -0.73 14.77
CA ASP A 119 -16.18 -1.47 13.55
C ASP A 119 -15.17 -0.72 12.69
N ALA A 120 -13.91 -1.03 12.97
CA ALA A 120 -12.76 -0.67 12.14
C ALA A 120 -12.76 -1.27 10.73
N LYS A 121 -13.90 -1.84 10.34
CA LYS A 121 -14.05 -2.68 9.18
C LYS A 121 -14.34 -1.83 7.92
N LEU A 122 -14.91 -0.64 8.07
CA LEU A 122 -15.43 0.23 6.99
C LEU A 122 -14.39 0.90 6.06
N ILE A 123 -13.08 0.72 6.21
CA ILE A 123 -12.05 1.58 5.57
C ILE A 123 -11.94 1.41 4.04
N GLY A 124 -12.09 0.19 3.51
CA GLY A 124 -11.84 -0.12 2.09
C GLY A 124 -12.87 0.48 1.12
N GLN A 125 -14.14 0.54 1.53
CA GLN A 125 -15.27 0.94 0.66
C GLN A 125 -15.25 2.44 0.29
N PHE A 126 -14.58 3.25 1.11
CA PHE A 126 -14.64 4.71 1.00
C PHE A 126 -13.38 5.33 0.40
N GLY A 127 -12.43 4.50 -0.08
CA GLY A 127 -11.19 4.99 -0.68
C GLY A 127 -10.25 5.66 0.33
N VAL A 128 -10.37 5.30 1.61
CA VAL A 128 -9.54 5.83 2.70
C VAL A 128 -8.42 4.87 3.13
N GLY A 129 -8.25 3.76 2.41
CA GLY A 129 -7.28 2.69 2.68
C GLY A 129 -5.84 3.19 2.86
N PHE A 130 -5.40 4.19 2.08
CA PHE A 130 -4.05 4.77 2.25
C PHE A 130 -3.79 5.27 3.67
N TYR A 131 -4.77 5.90 4.33
CA TYR A 131 -4.60 6.51 5.65
C TYR A 131 -4.56 5.49 6.78
N SER A 132 -4.86 4.21 6.51
CA SER A 132 -4.67 3.11 7.47
C SER A 132 -3.21 2.95 7.88
N SER A 133 -2.29 3.44 7.04
CA SER A 133 -0.87 3.60 7.36
C SER A 133 -0.63 4.35 8.68
N PHE A 134 -1.41 5.40 8.98
CA PHE A 134 -1.23 6.22 10.19
C PHE A 134 -1.67 5.54 11.49
N ILE A 135 -2.34 4.38 11.41
CA ILE A 135 -2.65 3.52 12.56
C ILE A 135 -1.33 3.04 13.20
N VAL A 136 -0.35 2.64 12.38
CA VAL A 136 0.94 2.11 12.83
C VAL A 136 2.12 3.07 12.64
N ALA A 137 2.00 4.03 11.72
CA ALA A 137 3.07 4.95 11.37
C ALA A 137 2.92 6.32 12.06
N GLU A 138 4.04 6.86 12.54
CA GLU A 138 4.12 8.26 12.98
C GLU A 138 4.37 9.22 11.80
N GLU A 139 4.95 8.73 10.72
CA GLU A 139 5.24 9.47 9.49
C GLU A 139 5.16 8.53 8.29
N VAL A 140 4.53 9.01 7.23
CA VAL A 140 4.37 8.29 5.97
C VAL A 140 5.05 9.11 4.87
N THR A 141 5.97 8.46 4.15
CA THR A 141 6.64 9.02 2.98
C THR A 141 6.18 8.23 1.75
N LEU A 142 5.60 8.92 0.77
CA LEU A 142 5.24 8.36 -0.52
C LEU A 142 6.15 8.94 -1.60
N ARG A 143 6.78 8.07 -2.39
CA ARG A 143 7.58 8.43 -3.56
C ARG A 143 7.04 7.73 -4.79
N THR A 144 6.56 8.48 -5.76
CA THR A 144 5.90 7.92 -6.93
C THR A 144 6.38 8.57 -8.22
N ARG A 145 6.35 7.82 -9.31
CA ARG A 145 6.53 8.36 -10.66
C ARG A 145 5.59 7.63 -11.61
N LYS A 146 4.80 8.40 -12.36
CA LYS A 146 3.93 7.87 -13.41
C LYS A 146 4.76 7.11 -14.47
N ALA A 147 4.23 6.01 -14.98
CA ALA A 147 4.78 5.38 -16.18
C ALA A 147 4.69 6.34 -17.37
N GLY A 148 5.74 6.37 -18.21
CA GLY A 148 5.78 7.24 -19.40
C GLY A 148 6.17 8.70 -19.12
N THR A 149 6.49 9.08 -17.87
CA THR A 149 7.06 10.40 -17.54
C THR A 149 8.56 10.30 -17.27
N ASP A 150 9.27 11.41 -17.48
CA ASP A 150 10.71 11.50 -17.22
C ASP A 150 11.06 11.24 -15.74
N LYS A 151 12.29 10.77 -15.49
CA LYS A 151 12.77 10.37 -14.15
C LYS A 151 12.78 11.53 -13.15
N ASP A 152 12.91 12.77 -13.62
CA ASP A 152 12.89 14.00 -12.79
C ASP A 152 11.47 14.48 -12.46
N GLN A 153 10.43 13.84 -13.02
CA GLN A 153 9.02 14.10 -12.69
C GLN A 153 8.49 13.23 -11.56
N GLY A 154 9.37 12.54 -10.83
CA GLY A 154 8.98 11.88 -9.59
C GLY A 154 8.45 12.87 -8.55
N VAL A 155 7.61 12.36 -7.66
CA VAL A 155 6.94 13.14 -6.62
C VAL A 155 7.19 12.49 -5.29
N GLU A 156 7.62 13.29 -4.31
CA GLU A 156 7.69 12.91 -2.91
C GLU A 156 6.58 13.63 -2.15
N TRP A 157 5.87 12.88 -1.31
CA TRP A 157 4.87 13.35 -0.39
C TRP A 157 5.22 12.85 1.00
N VAL A 158 5.17 13.72 2.01
CA VAL A 158 5.49 13.36 3.41
C VAL A 158 4.45 13.96 4.34
N SER A 159 3.93 13.15 5.26
CA SER A 159 3.04 13.63 6.32
C SER A 159 3.17 12.83 7.60
N GLN A 160 2.92 13.51 8.72
CA GLN A 160 2.79 12.92 10.06
C GLN A 160 1.33 12.66 10.46
N GLY A 161 0.38 12.86 9.52
CA GLY A 161 -1.05 12.73 9.78
C GLY A 161 -1.61 13.82 10.69
N LYS A 162 -0.99 15.00 10.74
CA LYS A 162 -1.33 16.11 11.64
C LYS A 162 -1.68 17.38 10.87
N GLY A 163 -2.82 17.45 10.18
CA GLY A 163 -3.27 18.71 9.60
C GLY A 163 -2.67 19.05 8.23
N GLU A 164 -1.45 18.61 7.95
CA GLU A 164 -0.69 19.03 6.77
C GLU A 164 0.20 17.92 6.19
N TYR A 165 0.67 18.15 4.97
CA TYR A 165 1.66 17.35 4.26
C TYR A 165 2.59 18.25 3.45
N SER A 166 3.78 17.73 3.15
CA SER A 166 4.72 18.34 2.21
C SER A 166 4.74 17.58 0.90
N ILE A 167 4.94 18.30 -0.21
CA ILE A 167 5.05 17.72 -1.55
C ILE A 167 6.20 18.38 -2.34
N ALA A 168 7.07 17.57 -2.91
CA ALA A 168 8.26 18.00 -3.66
C ALA A 168 8.41 17.17 -4.94
N SER A 169 9.01 17.77 -5.97
CA SER A 169 9.49 17.01 -7.13
C SER A 169 10.81 16.34 -6.79
N VAL A 170 10.98 15.09 -7.17
CA VAL A 170 12.19 14.30 -6.90
C VAL A 170 12.56 13.47 -8.11
N GLU A 171 13.85 13.13 -8.23
CA GLU A 171 14.25 12.13 -9.23
C GLU A 171 13.91 10.73 -8.71
N LYS A 172 13.18 9.95 -9.52
CA LYS A 172 12.88 8.54 -9.26
C LYS A 172 13.14 7.72 -10.53
N ALA A 173 14.13 6.84 -10.43
CA ALA A 173 14.63 6.10 -11.60
C ALA A 173 13.64 5.07 -12.15
N GLY A 174 12.86 4.41 -11.29
CA GLY A 174 11.80 3.46 -11.67
C GLY A 174 10.40 4.07 -11.59
N ARG A 175 9.45 3.50 -12.31
CA ARG A 175 8.02 3.87 -12.22
C ARG A 175 7.37 3.29 -10.96
N GLY A 176 6.09 3.58 -10.78
CA GLY A 176 5.28 3.04 -9.69
C GLY A 176 5.44 3.84 -8.41
N THR A 177 5.04 3.26 -7.29
CA THR A 177 4.95 3.95 -6.01
C THR A 177 5.71 3.19 -4.92
N GLU A 178 6.40 3.95 -4.06
CA GLU A 178 7.06 3.48 -2.85
C GLU A 178 6.42 4.20 -1.66
N ILE A 179 5.90 3.45 -0.70
CA ILE A 179 5.31 3.97 0.54
C ILE A 179 6.17 3.46 1.69
N THR A 180 6.86 4.37 2.36
CA THR A 180 7.67 4.10 3.55
C THR A 180 6.95 4.59 4.80
N LEU A 181 6.71 3.66 5.71
CA LEU A 181 6.04 3.85 6.99
C LEU A 181 7.10 3.92 8.09
N LYS A 182 7.30 5.07 8.69
CA LYS A 182 8.09 5.18 9.92
C LYS A 182 7.19 4.81 11.10
N LEU A 183 7.48 3.67 11.73
CA LEU A 183 6.58 3.10 12.73
C LEU A 183 6.61 3.88 14.05
N ARG A 184 5.44 3.96 14.70
CA ARG A 184 5.30 4.46 16.07
C ARG A 184 6.07 3.57 17.04
N GLU A 185 6.38 4.11 18.21
CA GLU A 185 6.85 3.29 19.34
C GLU A 185 5.79 2.25 19.72
N GLY A 186 6.21 1.00 19.92
CA GLY A 186 5.31 -0.11 20.29
C GLY A 186 4.78 -0.95 19.12
N GLU A 187 5.05 -0.57 17.87
CA GLU A 187 4.62 -1.30 16.66
C GLU A 187 5.73 -2.22 16.09
N ASP A 188 6.74 -2.56 16.89
CA ASP A 188 7.92 -3.34 16.48
C ASP A 188 7.56 -4.77 16.07
N GLU A 189 6.35 -5.24 16.38
CA GLU A 189 5.86 -6.54 15.92
C GLU A 189 5.86 -6.65 14.38
N PHE A 190 5.70 -5.52 13.68
CA PHE A 190 5.73 -5.47 12.22
C PHE A 190 7.15 -5.35 11.64
N LEU A 191 8.18 -5.21 12.47
CA LEU A 191 9.60 -5.28 12.06
C LEU A 191 10.12 -6.73 12.16
N ASN A 192 9.27 -7.67 11.78
CA ASN A 192 9.52 -9.10 11.90
C ASN A 192 9.12 -9.81 10.60
N ASP A 193 10.08 -10.51 10.00
CA ASP A 193 9.92 -11.25 8.75
C ASP A 193 8.72 -12.21 8.78
N TRP A 194 8.65 -13.07 9.81
CA TRP A 194 7.58 -14.06 9.93
C TRP A 194 6.20 -13.41 10.08
N LYS A 195 6.09 -12.36 10.89
CA LYS A 195 4.83 -11.62 11.07
C LYS A 195 4.37 -11.00 9.75
N LEU A 196 5.24 -10.29 9.04
CA LEU A 196 4.89 -9.67 7.76
C LEU A 196 4.48 -10.72 6.73
N ARG A 197 5.23 -11.82 6.62
CA ARG A 197 4.89 -12.93 5.71
C ARG A 197 3.53 -13.53 6.05
N SER A 198 3.25 -13.76 7.33
CA SER A 198 1.94 -14.26 7.79
C SER A 198 0.80 -13.33 7.39
N ILE A 199 0.98 -12.01 7.54
CA ILE A 199 -0.03 -11.02 7.14
C ILE A 199 -0.22 -11.02 5.62
N ILE A 200 0.89 -11.04 4.85
CA ILE A 200 0.84 -11.07 3.38
C ILE A 200 0.11 -12.31 2.88
N THR A 201 0.46 -13.51 3.38
CA THR A 201 -0.23 -14.74 2.98
C THR A 201 -1.72 -14.69 3.31
N ALA A 202 -2.09 -14.15 4.49
CA ALA A 202 -3.48 -14.04 4.90
C ALA A 202 -4.31 -13.13 3.97
N TYR A 203 -3.71 -12.06 3.43
CA TYR A 203 -4.43 -11.01 2.73
C TYR A 203 -4.13 -10.88 1.23
N SER A 204 -3.19 -11.66 0.67
CA SER A 204 -2.70 -11.46 -0.70
C SER A 204 -2.64 -12.71 -1.57
N ASP A 205 -3.05 -13.87 -1.05
CA ASP A 205 -3.11 -15.13 -1.84
C ASP A 205 -4.08 -15.07 -3.02
N HIS A 206 -5.06 -14.16 -2.96
CA HIS A 206 -6.03 -13.91 -4.02
C HIS A 206 -5.61 -12.80 -5.00
N ILE A 207 -4.45 -12.17 -4.78
CA ILE A 207 -3.93 -11.09 -5.61
C ILE A 207 -3.13 -11.68 -6.77
N ASP A 208 -3.42 -11.21 -7.99
CA ASP A 208 -2.83 -11.71 -9.24
C ASP A 208 -1.34 -11.38 -9.42
N PHE A 209 -0.82 -10.42 -8.65
CA PHE A 209 0.56 -9.97 -8.76
C PHE A 209 1.45 -10.62 -7.69
N PRO A 210 2.72 -10.93 -8.03
CA PRO A 210 3.73 -11.35 -7.06
C PRO A 210 3.88 -10.32 -5.93
N VAL A 211 3.66 -10.77 -4.70
CA VAL A 211 4.05 -10.04 -3.48
C VAL A 211 5.34 -10.67 -2.96
N VAL A 212 6.44 -9.93 -3.00
CA VAL A 212 7.79 -10.44 -2.72
C VAL A 212 8.39 -9.78 -1.48
N MET A 213 9.23 -10.55 -0.76
CA MET A 213 10.05 -10.06 0.35
C MET A 213 11.49 -10.55 0.21
N ASP A 214 12.44 -9.77 0.72
CA ASP A 214 13.84 -10.18 0.77
C ASP A 214 14.03 -11.41 1.69
N LYS A 215 14.85 -12.36 1.25
CA LYS A 215 15.23 -13.57 1.98
C LYS A 215 16.75 -13.71 1.98
N SER A 216 17.34 -13.86 3.16
CA SER A 216 18.75 -14.21 3.29
C SER A 216 18.94 -15.70 3.02
N VAL A 217 19.74 -16.03 2.00
CA VAL A 217 20.13 -17.39 1.65
C VAL A 217 21.56 -17.60 2.12
N GLU A 218 21.73 -18.52 3.07
CA GLU A 218 23.06 -18.92 3.54
C GLU A 218 23.77 -19.74 2.45
N PRO A 219 25.09 -19.55 2.28
CA PRO A 219 25.87 -20.29 1.31
C PRO A 219 25.90 -21.79 1.63
N GLU A 220 25.81 -22.65 0.61
CA GLU A 220 25.89 -24.10 0.76
C GLU A 220 27.31 -24.59 1.14
N GLU A 221 28.34 -23.80 0.85
CA GLU A 221 29.75 -24.10 1.17
C GLU A 221 30.29 -23.20 2.30
N GLU A 222 31.13 -23.79 3.17
CA GLU A 222 31.85 -23.06 4.22
C GLU A 222 32.73 -21.96 3.61
N GLY A 223 32.38 -20.69 3.88
CA GLY A 223 33.13 -19.51 3.42
C GLY A 223 32.48 -18.72 2.28
N GLY A 224 31.28 -19.10 1.83
CA GLY A 224 30.50 -18.28 0.89
C GLY A 224 29.91 -17.02 1.52
N GLU A 225 29.40 -16.12 0.69
CA GLU A 225 28.68 -14.91 1.13
C GLU A 225 27.17 -15.19 1.20
N THR A 226 26.50 -14.65 2.23
CA THR A 226 25.03 -14.65 2.30
C THR A 226 24.48 -13.79 1.18
N VAL A 227 23.63 -14.37 0.33
CA VAL A 227 22.96 -13.65 -0.76
C VAL A 227 21.57 -13.23 -0.28
N ILE A 228 21.13 -12.05 -0.70
CA ILE A 228 19.75 -11.60 -0.50
C ILE A 228 19.01 -11.81 -1.82
N GLU A 229 17.98 -12.67 -1.79
CA GLU A 229 17.12 -12.94 -2.93
C GLU A 229 15.69 -12.46 -2.63
N GLU A 230 14.94 -12.14 -3.68
CA GLU A 230 13.51 -11.84 -3.54
C GLU A 230 12.70 -13.14 -3.59
N GLU A 231 11.96 -13.43 -2.53
CA GLU A 231 11.07 -14.57 -2.44
C GLU A 231 9.62 -14.13 -2.56
N MET A 232 8.87 -14.79 -3.45
CA MET A 232 7.41 -14.62 -3.54
C MET A 232 6.74 -15.23 -2.30
N VAL A 233 5.90 -14.43 -1.64
CA VAL A 233 5.23 -14.78 -0.38
C VAL A 233 3.78 -15.20 -0.59
N ASN A 234 3.10 -14.64 -1.60
CA ASN A 234 1.74 -15.03 -1.97
C ASN A 234 1.73 -16.11 -3.07
N GLN A 235 0.55 -16.67 -3.36
CA GLN A 235 0.39 -17.64 -4.46
C GLN A 235 0.41 -17.01 -5.87
N ALA A 236 0.16 -15.69 -6.00
CA ALA A 236 0.10 -14.96 -7.27
C ALA A 236 -0.77 -15.62 -8.35
N SER A 237 -1.90 -16.20 -7.94
CA SER A 237 -2.80 -16.96 -8.80
C SER A 237 -4.21 -16.40 -8.71
N ALA A 238 -4.80 -16.07 -9.85
CA ALA A 238 -6.17 -15.60 -9.90
C ALA A 238 -7.12 -16.63 -9.29
N LEU A 239 -7.82 -16.26 -8.21
CA LEU A 239 -8.59 -17.20 -7.40
C LEU A 239 -9.61 -17.99 -8.26
N TRP A 240 -10.23 -17.33 -9.24
CA TRP A 240 -11.23 -17.93 -10.14
C TRP A 240 -10.67 -18.93 -11.15
N THR A 241 -9.34 -19.06 -11.26
CA THR A 241 -8.68 -20.03 -12.15
C THR A 241 -8.28 -21.32 -11.42
N ARG A 242 -8.29 -21.32 -10.08
CA ARG A 242 -7.96 -22.48 -9.25
C ARG A 242 -9.12 -23.46 -9.16
N ALA A 243 -8.82 -24.74 -8.92
CA ALA A 243 -9.86 -25.74 -8.70
C ALA A 243 -10.62 -25.43 -7.40
N ARG A 244 -11.96 -25.47 -7.43
CA ARG A 244 -12.80 -25.18 -6.24
C ARG A 244 -12.42 -26.01 -5.00
N SER A 245 -11.90 -27.22 -5.19
CA SER A 245 -11.44 -28.10 -4.11
C SER A 245 -10.16 -27.65 -3.43
N GLU A 246 -9.39 -26.75 -4.05
CA GLU A 246 -8.09 -26.26 -3.58
C GLU A 246 -8.20 -24.85 -2.98
N ILE A 247 -9.41 -24.27 -2.93
CA ILE A 247 -9.67 -22.93 -2.42
C ILE A 247 -10.35 -23.06 -1.05
N LYS A 248 -9.73 -22.49 -0.02
CA LYS A 248 -10.29 -22.43 1.33
C LYS A 248 -11.40 -21.39 1.40
N GLU A 249 -12.26 -21.54 2.39
CA GLU A 249 -13.36 -20.60 2.65
C GLU A 249 -12.84 -19.19 2.93
N GLU A 250 -11.76 -19.07 3.68
CA GLU A 250 -11.11 -17.80 4.00
C GLU A 250 -10.61 -17.08 2.74
N GLU A 251 -10.12 -17.82 1.74
CA GLU A 251 -9.64 -17.24 0.48
C GLU A 251 -10.80 -16.66 -0.35
N TYR A 252 -11.98 -17.28 -0.33
CA TYR A 252 -13.19 -16.72 -0.93
C TYR A 252 -13.63 -15.43 -0.24
N ARG A 253 -13.61 -15.42 1.10
CA ARG A 253 -13.98 -14.23 1.90
C ARG A 253 -13.04 -13.06 1.62
N GLU A 254 -11.72 -13.29 1.61
CA GLU A 254 -10.76 -12.22 1.34
C GLU A 254 -10.80 -11.75 -0.12
N PHE A 255 -11.01 -12.65 -1.07
CA PHE A 255 -11.20 -12.25 -2.48
C PHE A 255 -12.46 -11.40 -2.69
N TYR A 256 -13.57 -11.76 -2.04
CA TYR A 256 -14.77 -10.91 -2.05
C TYR A 256 -14.46 -9.52 -1.52
N LYS A 257 -13.80 -9.44 -0.35
CA LYS A 257 -13.44 -8.15 0.27
C LYS A 257 -12.58 -7.29 -0.65
N HIS A 258 -11.60 -7.91 -1.31
CA HIS A 258 -10.75 -7.22 -2.28
C HIS A 258 -11.53 -6.68 -3.48
N VAL A 259 -12.32 -7.51 -4.16
CA VAL A 259 -13.02 -7.12 -5.40
C VAL A 259 -14.21 -6.19 -5.14
N ALA A 260 -14.93 -6.40 -4.04
CA ALA A 260 -16.08 -5.58 -3.67
C ALA A 260 -15.68 -4.28 -2.95
N HIS A 261 -14.41 -4.15 -2.57
CA HIS A 261 -13.94 -3.15 -1.59
C HIS A 261 -14.79 -3.18 -0.30
N ASP A 262 -15.22 -4.38 0.08
CA ASP A 262 -16.01 -4.67 1.28
C ASP A 262 -15.10 -5.31 2.33
N PHE A 263 -15.56 -5.37 3.56
CA PHE A 263 -14.87 -5.96 4.69
C PHE A 263 -15.71 -7.03 5.38
N GLU A 264 -17.02 -7.06 5.13
CA GLU A 264 -17.88 -8.12 5.61
C GLU A 264 -17.60 -9.39 4.81
N ASP A 265 -17.87 -10.52 5.44
CA ASP A 265 -17.83 -11.78 4.73
C ASP A 265 -19.06 -11.86 3.80
N PRO A 266 -18.90 -12.42 2.58
CA PRO A 266 -20.03 -12.62 1.69
C PRO A 266 -21.08 -13.53 2.34
N LEU A 267 -22.36 -13.30 2.01
CA LEU A 267 -23.45 -14.17 2.47
C LEU A 267 -23.33 -15.60 1.93
N ASP A 268 -22.86 -15.74 0.68
CA ASP A 268 -22.59 -17.00 -0.03
C ASP A 268 -21.75 -16.74 -1.31
N TRP A 269 -21.25 -17.78 -2.00
CA TRP A 269 -20.49 -17.67 -3.27
C TRP A 269 -20.68 -18.84 -4.26
#